data_AF-M0AYZ9-F1
#
_entry.id   AF-M0AYZ9-F1
#
_cell.length_a   1.000
_cell.length_b   1.000
_cell.length_c   1.000
_cell.angle_alpha   90.00
_cell.angle_beta   90.00
_cell.angle_gamma   90.00
#
_symmetry.space_group_name_H-M   'P 1'
#
loop_
_entity.id
_entity.type
_entity.pdbx_description
1 polymer ?
#
loop_
_entity_poly.entity_id
_entity_poly.type
_entity_poly.pdbx_seq_one_letter_code
_entity_poly.pdbx_strand_id
1 'polypeptide(L)' 'MSHTLEISDELKDRLDEHCEPGQSPEELIAELVSMYETEGTFLQEGYSE' A
#
# COMPACT_ATOMS: atom_id res chain seq x y z
N MET A 1 1.68 16.90 5.99
CA MET A 1 3.14 16.67 5.90
C MET A 1 3.31 15.59 4.85
N SER A 2 4.14 15.81 3.83
CA SER A 2 4.46 14.75 2.88
C SER A 2 5.68 13.97 3.39
N HIS A 3 5.68 12.67 3.16
CA HIS A 3 6.77 11.78 3.49
C HIS A 3 7.37 11.23 2.18
N THR A 4 8.68 10.96 2.19
CA THR A 4 9.36 10.35 1.04
C THR A 4 9.69 8.90 1.36
N LEU A 5 9.34 7.99 0.46
CA LEU A 5 9.69 6.58 0.51
C LEU A 5 10.68 6.28 -0.61
N GLU A 6 11.80 5.66 -0.29
CA GLU A 6 12.73 5.13 -1.28
C GLU A 6 12.36 3.66 -1.58
N ILE A 7 12.23 3.34 -2.87
CA ILE A 7 11.86 2.00 -3.36
C ILE A 7 12.73 1.63 -4.56
N SER A 8 12.89 0.33 -4.79
CA SER A 8 13.57 -0.19 -5.98
C SER A 8 12.78 0.11 -7.26
N ASP A 9 13.47 0.25 -8.40
CA ASP A 9 12.84 0.41 -9.72
C ASP A 9 11.83 -0.71 -10.01
N GLU A 10 12.13 -1.95 -9.63
CA GLU A 10 11.23 -3.09 -9.79
C GLU A 10 9.89 -2.92 -9.05
N LEU A 11 9.92 -2.32 -7.84
CA LEU A 11 8.70 -2.05 -7.09
C LEU A 11 7.94 -0.86 -7.70
N LYS A 12 8.67 0.17 -8.17
CA LYS A 12 8.06 1.28 -8.89
C LYS A 12 7.31 0.78 -10.12
N ASP A 13 7.92 -0.08 -10.92
CA ASP A 13 7.35 -0.57 -12.18
C ASP A 13 6.05 -1.32 -11.92
N ARG A 14 6.06 -2.20 -10.92
CA ARG A 14 4.85 -2.90 -10.47
C ARG A 14 3.74 -1.94 -10.00
N LEU A 15 4.08 -0.89 -9.26
CA LEU A 15 3.09 0.11 -8.85
C LEU A 15 2.47 0.80 -10.09
N ASP A 16 3.28 1.13 -11.09
CA ASP A 16 2.82 1.74 -12.35
C ASP A 16 1.88 0.82 -13.13
N GLU A 17 2.22 -0.47 -13.24
CA GLU A 17 1.41 -1.49 -13.91
C GLU A 17 0.05 -1.73 -13.23
N HIS A 18 0.01 -1.56 -11.90
CA HIS A 18 -1.19 -1.75 -11.10
C HIS A 18 -1.99 -0.46 -10.87
N CYS A 19 -1.47 0.71 -11.25
CA CYS A 19 -2.21 1.96 -11.18
C CYS A 19 -3.30 2.02 -12.26
N GLU A 20 -4.50 2.40 -11.84
CA GLU A 20 -5.59 2.73 -12.75
C GLU A 20 -5.29 4.02 -13.56
N PRO A 21 -5.91 4.22 -14.73
CA PRO A 21 -5.65 5.41 -15.55
C PRO A 21 -5.97 6.71 -14.79
N GLY A 22 -4.92 7.49 -14.49
CA GLY A 22 -5.01 8.74 -13.74
C GLY A 22 -4.85 8.58 -12.22
N GLN A 23 -4.71 7.36 -11.73
CA GLN A 23 -4.42 7.06 -10.33
C GLN A 23 -2.94 7.33 -10.03
N SER A 24 -2.67 7.89 -8.85
CA SER A 24 -1.30 8.07 -8.36
C SER A 24 -0.84 6.84 -7.56
N PRO A 25 0.46 6.54 -7.49
CA PRO A 25 0.99 5.47 -6.65
C PRO A 25 0.59 5.60 -5.17
N GLU A 26 0.45 6.83 -4.67
CA GLU A 26 -0.04 7.09 -3.30
C GLU A 26 -1.47 6.57 -3.10
N GLU A 27 -2.36 6.76 -4.07
CA GLU A 27 -3.74 6.29 -3.99
C GLU A 27 -3.81 4.76 -4.05
N LEU A 28 -3.04 4.14 -4.95
CA LEU A 28 -2.92 2.68 -5.00
C LEU A 28 -2.42 2.10 -3.66
N ILE A 29 -1.39 2.71 -3.06
CA ILE A 29 -0.86 2.27 -1.77
C ILE A 29 -1.92 2.44 -0.66
N ALA A 30 -2.65 3.55 -0.65
CA ALA A 30 -3.71 3.77 0.34
C ALA A 30 -4.83 2.73 0.21
N GLU A 31 -5.22 2.37 -1.02
CA GLU A 31 -6.20 1.32 -1.27
C GLU A 31 -5.69 -0.05 -0.80
N LEU A 32 -4.44 -0.40 -1.12
CA LEU A 32 -3.83 -1.64 -0.65
C LEU A 32 -3.84 -1.71 0.88
N VAL A 33 -3.44 -0.64 1.57
CA VAL A 33 -3.48 -0.58 3.04
C VAL A 33 -4.89 -0.75 3.57
N SER A 34 -5.88 -0.07 2.98
CA SER A 34 -7.29 -0.21 3.35
C SER A 34 -7.81 -1.64 3.15
N MET A 35 -7.40 -2.33 2.08
CA MET A 35 -7.68 -3.74 1.87
C MET A 35 -7.06 -4.60 2.96
N TYR A 36 -5.78 -4.38 3.30
CA TYR A 36 -5.10 -5.09 4.40
C TYR A 36 -5.79 -4.88 5.77
N GLU A 37 -6.24 -3.66 6.06
CA GLU A 37 -6.95 -3.33 7.30
C GLU A 37 -8.36 -3.94 7.34
N THR A 38 -9.06 -3.96 6.20
CA THR A 38 -10.43 -4.50 6.08
C THR A 38 -10.45 -6.02 6.06
N GLU A 39 -9.52 -6.66 5.34
CA GLU A 39 -9.39 -8.12 5.25
C GLU A 39 -8.70 -8.73 6.48
N GLY A 40 -8.28 -7.91 7.45
CA GLY A 40 -8.02 -8.35 8.82
C GLY A 40 -6.88 -9.35 8.96
N THR A 41 -5.94 -9.42 8.02
CA THR A 41 -4.83 -10.39 8.06
C THR A 41 -3.89 -10.18 9.27
N PHE A 42 -3.94 -9.02 9.95
CA PHE A 42 -3.08 -8.72 11.10
C PHE A 42 -3.78 -8.33 12.40
N LEU A 43 -5.11 -8.23 12.45
CA LEU A 43 -5.84 -7.85 13.68
C LEU A 43 -6.01 -9.01 14.68
N GLN A 44 -5.47 -10.20 14.40
CA GLN A 44 -5.61 -11.39 15.27
C GLN A 44 -4.37 -11.72 16.13
N GLU A 45 -3.19 -11.13 15.94
CA GLU A 45 -1.97 -11.55 16.67
C GLU A 45 -1.27 -10.41 17.45
N GLY A 46 -2.03 -9.44 17.97
CA GLY A 46 -1.45 -8.26 18.65
C GLY A 46 -2.12 -7.79 19.94
N TYR A 47 -3.20 -8.42 20.40
CA TYR A 47 -3.71 -8.24 21.77
C TYR A 47 -3.49 -9.53 22.56
N SER A 48 -2.23 -9.89 22.75
CA SER A 48 -1.79 -10.75 23.84
C SER A 48 -0.43 -10.26 24.28
N GLU A 49 -0.44 -9.16 25.04
CA GLU A 49 0.38 -8.91 26.22
C GLU A 49 -0.35 -7.91 27.13
#